data_AF-A0A1J4UTQ5-F1
#
_entry.id   AF-A0A1J4UTQ5-F1
#
_cell.length_a   1.000
_cell.length_b   1.000
_cell.length_c   1.000
_cell.angle_alpha   90.00
_cell.angle_beta   90.00
_cell.angle_gamma   90.00
#
_symmetry.space_group_name_H-M   'P 1'
#
loop_
_entity.id
_entity.type
_entity.pdbx_description
1 polymer ?
#
loop_
_entity_poly.entity_id
_entity_poly.type
_entity_poly.pdbx_seq_one_letter_code
_entity_poly.pdbx_strand_id
1 'polypeptide(L)'
;MNLEEISEFIGVIIGDGNIWAKKYEIMVAGDKSKDRAYFEYLSGIVIRNFGYTPHIRYRTGGLYLVIRSKNIFTFMSQYFPTGKRAINVFIPEGLSNKTVLRGVFDTDGSIFFSKNQV
;
A
#
# COMPACT_ATOMS: atom_id res chain seq x y z
N MET A 1 4.36 9.83 14.32
CA MET A 1 3.80 8.97 13.26
C MET A 1 2.28 9.03 13.36
N ASN A 2 1.60 9.30 12.26
CA ASN A 2 0.14 9.36 12.22
C ASN A 2 -0.41 7.96 11.95
N LEU A 3 -1.11 7.38 12.93
CA LEU A 3 -1.61 6.01 12.85
C LEU A 3 -2.67 5.81 11.75
N GLU A 4 -3.45 6.84 11.43
CA GLU A 4 -4.46 6.77 10.36
C GLU A 4 -3.77 6.65 8.99
N GLU A 5 -2.76 7.50 8.73
CA GLU A 5 -2.00 7.45 7.47
C GLU A 5 -1.23 6.13 7.32
N ILE A 6 -0.67 5.60 8.40
CA ILE A 6 0.00 4.29 8.40
C ILE A 6 -1.02 3.17 8.16
N SER A 7 -2.19 3.26 8.77
CA SER A 7 -3.27 2.28 8.57
C SER A 7 -3.70 2.25 7.10
N GLU A 8 -3.90 3.42 6.48
CA GLU A 8 -4.23 3.52 5.05
C GLU A 8 -3.12 2.92 4.18
N PHE A 9 -1.87 3.28 4.45
CA PHE A 9 -0.73 2.79 3.68
C PHE A 9 -0.52 1.28 3.81
N ILE A 10 -0.78 0.71 5.00
CA ILE A 10 -0.80 -0.74 5.20
C ILE A 10 -1.91 -1.38 4.37
N GLY A 11 -3.12 -0.80 4.36
CA GLY A 11 -4.22 -1.25 3.51
C GLY A 11 -3.85 -1.29 2.02
N VAL A 12 -3.21 -0.23 1.53
CA VAL A 12 -2.69 -0.17 0.15
C VAL A 12 -1.66 -1.25 -0.14
N ILE A 13 -0.76 -1.55 0.81
CA ILE A 13 0.21 -2.63 0.65
C ILE A 13 -0.47 -4.02 0.69
N ILE A 14 -1.58 -4.17 1.41
CA ILE A 14 -2.34 -5.42 1.46
C ILE A 14 -2.92 -5.75 0.08
N GLY A 15 -3.47 -4.75 -0.63
CA GLY A 15 -4.03 -4.96 -1.97
C GLY A 15 -2.97 -5.03 -3.07
N ASP A 16 -2.42 -3.87 -3.46
CA ASP A 16 -1.49 -3.76 -4.60
C ASP A 16 0.01 -3.80 -4.22
N GLY A 17 0.31 -4.12 -2.96
CA GLY A 17 1.66 -4.10 -2.44
C GLY A 17 2.45 -5.38 -2.64
N ASN A 18 3.76 -5.21 -2.84
CA ASN A 18 4.75 -6.26 -2.79
C ASN A 18 5.89 -5.87 -1.83
N ILE A 19 6.34 -6.81 -1.02
CA ILE A 19 7.44 -6.61 -0.07
C ILE A 19 8.50 -7.67 -0.33
N TRP A 20 9.69 -7.22 -0.72
CA TRP A 20 10.80 -8.07 -1.10
C TRP A 20 11.93 -8.02 -0.08
N ALA A 21 11.98 -9.05 0.78
CA ALA A 21 12.96 -9.15 1.87
C ALA A 21 14.42 -9.09 1.40
N LYS A 22 14.77 -9.75 0.30
CA LYS A 22 16.16 -9.76 -0.20
C LYS A 22 16.68 -8.36 -0.61
N LYS A 23 15.78 -7.41 -0.89
CA LYS A 23 16.13 -6.05 -1.32
C LYS A 23 15.72 -4.96 -0.33
N TYR A 24 15.12 -5.32 0.80
CA TYR A 24 14.46 -4.38 1.72
C TYR A 24 13.56 -3.39 0.97
N GLU A 25 12.81 -3.92 0.00
CA GLU A 25 12.04 -3.14 -0.97
C GLU A 25 10.55 -3.34 -0.73
N ILE A 26 9.80 -2.25 -0.74
CA ILE A 26 8.34 -2.23 -0.77
C ILE A 26 7.95 -1.57 -2.09
N MET A 27 7.03 -2.18 -2.82
CA MET A 27 6.49 -1.65 -4.06
C MET A 27 4.97 -1.64 -3.98
N VAL A 28 4.34 -0.58 -4.46
CA VAL A 28 2.89 -0.55 -4.75
C VAL A 28 2.74 -0.36 -6.25
N ALA A 29 1.98 -1.22 -6.91
CA ALA A 29 1.69 -1.14 -8.34
C ALA A 29 0.41 -0.32 -8.59
N GLY A 30 0.31 0.28 -9.77
CA GLY A 30 -0.87 1.05 -10.18
C GLY A 30 -0.85 1.39 -11.67
N ASP A 31 -1.92 2.00 -12.15
CA ASP A 31 -2.08 2.47 -13.51
C ASP A 31 -1.33 3.81 -13.74
N LYS A 32 -0.50 3.84 -14.78
CA LYS A 32 0.33 5.01 -15.14
C LYS A 32 -0.44 6.27 -15.52
N SER A 33 -1.69 6.13 -15.97
CA SER A 33 -2.53 7.23 -16.42
C SER A 33 -3.51 7.72 -15.36
N LYS A 34 -3.89 6.87 -14.40
CA LYS A 34 -4.91 7.17 -13.39
C LYS A 34 -4.34 7.47 -12.01
N ASP A 35 -3.27 6.79 -11.61
CA ASP A 35 -2.89 6.71 -10.19
C ASP A 35 -1.76 7.65 -9.80
N ARG A 36 -1.29 8.51 -10.73
CA ARG A 36 -0.15 9.38 -10.46
C ARG A 36 -0.37 10.30 -9.26
N ALA A 37 -1.52 10.98 -9.21
CA ALA A 37 -1.86 11.88 -8.11
C ALA A 37 -1.98 11.12 -6.78
N TYR A 38 -2.56 9.91 -6.82
CA TYR A 38 -2.67 9.07 -5.63
C TYR A 38 -1.28 8.61 -5.14
N PHE A 39 -0.36 8.26 -6.04
CA PHE A 39 1.00 7.87 -5.68
C PHE A 39 1.81 9.04 -5.10
N GLU A 40 1.54 10.27 -5.51
CA GLU A 40 2.09 11.48 -4.89
C GLU A 40 1.55 11.69 -3.47
N TYR A 41 0.26 11.44 -3.25
CA TYR A 41 -0.34 11.41 -1.91
C TYR A 41 0.32 10.34 -1.00
N LEU A 42 0.42 9.10 -1.49
CA LEU A 42 1.08 8.00 -0.78
C LEU A 42 2.56 8.31 -0.51
N SER A 43 3.26 8.95 -1.46
CA SER A 43 4.63 9.44 -1.24
C SER A 43 4.68 10.44 -0.09
N GLY A 44 3.71 11.35 -0.01
CA GLY A 44 3.57 12.30 1.09
C GLY A 44 3.39 11.62 2.45
N ILE A 45 2.59 10.54 2.53
CA ILE A 45 2.45 9.73 3.75
C ILE A 45 3.81 9.20 4.19
N VAL A 46 4.58 8.62 3.27
CA VAL A 46 5.89 8.03 3.60
C VAL A 46 6.88 9.11 4.06
N ILE A 47 6.89 10.27 3.41
CA ILE A 47 7.75 11.40 3.80
C ILE A 47 7.39 11.90 5.20
N ARG A 48 6.10 12.14 5.49
CA ARG A 48 5.66 12.65 6.80
C ARG A 48 5.92 11.68 7.95
N ASN A 49 5.80 10.38 7.70
CA ASN A 49 5.91 9.36 8.76
C ASN A 49 7.31 8.79 8.94
N PHE A 50 8.13 8.78 7.89
CA PHE A 50 9.46 8.13 7.91
C PHE A 50 10.60 9.06 7.48
N GLY A 51 10.33 10.29 7.05
CA GLY A 51 11.35 11.20 6.53
C GLY A 51 12.04 10.67 5.26
N TYR A 52 11.43 9.73 4.55
CA TYR A 52 11.99 9.07 3.38
C TYR A 52 11.21 9.46 2.14
N THR A 53 11.90 9.77 1.05
CA THR A 53 11.28 10.11 -0.24
C THR A 53 11.22 8.86 -1.13
N PRO A 54 10.04 8.29 -1.39
CA PRO A 54 9.90 7.16 -2.30
C PRO A 54 10.19 7.55 -3.75
N HIS A 55 10.44 6.55 -4.58
CA HIS A 55 10.59 6.74 -6.02
C HIS A 55 9.34 6.27 -6.75
N ILE A 56 8.67 7.18 -7.47
CA ILE A 56 7.63 6.81 -8.42
C ILE A 56 8.30 6.45 -9.75
N ARG A 57 8.13 5.21 -10.22
CA ARG A 57 8.74 4.68 -11.45
C ARG A 57 7.68 4.29 -12.47
N TYR A 58 7.84 4.78 -13.69
CA TYR A 58 7.06 4.32 -14.84
C TYR A 58 7.73 3.08 -15.44
N ARG A 59 6.92 2.06 -15.75
CA ARG A 59 7.31 0.92 -16.58
C ARG A 59 6.26 0.71 -17.66
N THR A 60 6.59 -0.10 -18.66
CA THR A 60 5.75 -0.34 -19.84
C THR A 60 4.30 -0.67 -19.48
N GLY A 61 4.10 -1.46 -18.42
CA GLY A 61 2.79 -1.91 -17.94
C GLY A 61 2.22 -1.20 -16.70
N GLY A 62 2.86 -0.17 -16.14
CA GLY A 62 2.30 0.47 -14.94
C GLY A 62 3.17 1.52 -14.27
N LEU A 63 2.65 2.04 -13.16
CA LEU A 63 3.31 2.94 -12.22
C LEU A 63 3.68 2.16 -10.97
N TYR A 64 4.84 2.46 -10.39
CA TYR A 64 5.29 1.81 -9.17
C TYR A 64 5.78 2.84 -8.16
N LEU A 65 5.22 2.83 -6.95
CA LEU A 65 5.79 3.52 -5.80
C LEU A 65 6.79 2.59 -5.14
N VAL A 66 8.07 2.96 -5.17
CA VAL A 66 9.17 2.10 -4.71
C VAL A 66 9.85 2.72 -3.49
N ILE A 67 9.91 1.95 -2.41
CA ILE A 67 10.61 2.28 -1.16
C ILE A 67 11.73 1.28 -0.96
N ARG A 68 12.98 1.75 -0.88
CA ARG A 68 14.17 0.92 -0.59
C ARG A 68 14.83 1.42 0.68
N SER A 69 14.35 0.93 1.80
CA SER A 69 14.83 1.33 3.12
C SER A 69 14.73 0.14 4.07
N LYS A 70 15.87 -0.28 4.62
CA LYS A 70 15.93 -1.35 5.62
C LYS A 70 15.05 -1.01 6.84
N ASN A 71 15.08 0.24 7.29
CA ASN A 71 14.32 0.67 8.46
C ASN A 71 12.80 0.62 8.22
N ILE A 72 12.33 1.14 7.09
CA ILE A 72 10.91 1.11 6.75
C ILE A 72 10.47 -0.32 6.48
N PHE A 73 11.28 -1.12 5.78
CA PHE A 73 11.01 -2.53 5.57
C PHE A 73 10.86 -3.29 6.89
N THR A 74 11.78 -3.09 7.84
CA THR A 74 11.75 -3.76 9.14
C THR A 74 10.52 -3.35 9.93
N PHE A 75 10.16 -2.06 9.94
CA PHE A 75 8.92 -1.58 10.54
C PHE A 75 7.69 -2.24 9.90
N MET A 76 7.58 -2.17 8.57
CA MET A 76 6.43 -2.71 7.85
C MET A 76 6.31 -4.23 8.03
N SER A 77 7.43 -4.96 8.06
CA SER A 77 7.45 -6.41 8.24
C SER A 77 6.85 -6.89 9.57
N GLN A 78 6.66 -6.00 10.56
CA GLN A 78 5.94 -6.33 11.79
C GLN A 78 4.44 -6.56 11.54
N TYR A 79 3.91 -5.95 10.48
CA TYR A 79 2.49 -5.98 10.12
C TYR A 79 2.16 -7.02 9.05
N PHE A 80 3.17 -7.63 8.42
CA PHE A 80 2.95 -8.57 7.33
C PHE A 80 3.57 -9.93 7.64
N PRO A 81 2.80 -11.03 7.52
CA PRO A 81 3.34 -12.36 7.72
C PRO A 81 4.38 -12.71 6.66
N THR A 82 5.34 -13.55 7.06
CA THR A 82 6.30 -14.17 6.15
C THR A 82 5.65 -15.27 5.31
N GLY A 83 6.03 -15.43 4.04
CA GLY A 83 5.54 -16.50 3.17
C GLY A 83 4.47 -16.04 2.17
N LYS A 84 3.57 -16.95 1.77
CA LYS A 84 2.48 -16.65 0.81
C LYS A 84 1.48 -15.69 1.44
N ARG A 85 1.56 -14.41 1.09
CA ARG A 85 0.76 -13.33 1.71
C ARG A 85 -0.73 -13.44 1.45
N ALA A 86 -1.14 -13.77 0.23
CA ALA A 86 -2.54 -13.76 -0.18
C ALA A 86 -3.47 -14.61 0.71
N ILE A 87 -2.94 -15.64 1.39
CA ILE A 87 -3.71 -16.52 2.28
C ILE A 87 -3.57 -16.17 3.77
N ASN A 88 -2.57 -15.37 4.14
CA ASN A 88 -2.20 -15.13 5.53
C ASN A 88 -2.36 -13.67 5.94
N VAL A 89 -2.69 -12.77 5.01
CA VAL A 89 -2.80 -11.34 5.32
C VAL A 89 -4.01 -11.10 6.23
N PHE A 90 -3.80 -10.34 7.29
CA PHE A 90 -4.83 -9.92 8.24
C PHE A 90 -4.66 -8.42 8.49
N ILE A 91 -5.70 -7.77 9.01
CA ILE A 91 -5.59 -6.41 9.52
C ILE A 91 -4.87 -6.50 10.88
N PRO A 92 -3.67 -5.91 11.03
CA PRO A 92 -2.94 -5.99 12.30
C PRO A 92 -3.67 -5.31 13.46
N GLU A 93 -3.53 -5.87 14.66
CA GLU A 93 -4.03 -5.24 15.89
C GLU A 93 -3.37 -3.88 16.14
N GLY A 94 -4.12 -2.96 16.78
CA GLY A 94 -3.65 -1.61 17.09
C GLY A 94 -3.74 -0.61 15.94
N LEU A 95 -4.28 -1.01 14.78
CA LEU A 95 -4.58 -0.14 13.65
C LEU A 95 -6.08 0.12 13.51
N SER A 96 -6.44 1.19 12.80
CA SER A 96 -7.82 1.52 12.51
C SER A 96 -8.35 0.62 11.39
N ASN A 97 -9.22 -0.35 11.71
CA ASN A 97 -9.82 -1.25 10.73
C ASN A 97 -10.48 -0.51 9.57
N LYS A 98 -11.20 0.59 9.86
CA LYS A 98 -11.87 1.41 8.84
C LYS A 98 -10.87 1.98 7.84
N THR A 99 -9.73 2.44 8.33
CA THR A 99 -8.74 3.13 7.50
C THR A 99 -7.85 2.14 6.73
N VAL A 100 -7.55 0.99 7.33
CA VAL A 100 -6.95 -0.14 6.60
C VAL A 100 -7.89 -0.61 5.48
N LEU A 101 -9.18 -0.79 5.77
CA LEU A 101 -10.17 -1.21 4.76
C LEU A 101 -10.33 -0.18 3.64
N ARG A 102 -10.26 1.11 3.96
CA ARG A 102 -10.21 2.16 2.93
C ARG A 102 -9.00 1.96 2.01
N GLY A 103 -7.80 1.77 2.56
CA GLY A 103 -6.59 1.55 1.76
C GLY A 103 -6.69 0.31 0.85
N VAL A 104 -7.27 -0.79 1.36
CA VAL A 104 -7.55 -2.00 0.55
C VAL A 104 -8.57 -1.72 -0.53
N PHE A 105 -9.64 -0.98 -0.21
CA PHE A 105 -10.68 -0.64 -1.17
C PHE A 105 -10.19 0.31 -2.27
N ASP A 106 -9.31 1.26 -1.92
CA ASP A 106 -8.72 2.19 -2.89
C ASP A 106 -7.82 1.48 -3.92
N THR A 107 -7.38 0.24 -3.66
CA THR A 107 -6.58 -0.59 -4.58
C THR A 107 -7.40 -1.70 -5.24
N ASP A 108 -7.93 -2.64 -4.44
CA ASP A 108 -8.64 -3.84 -4.92
C ASP A 108 -10.17 -3.70 -4.90
N GLY A 109 -10.67 -2.61 -4.33
CA GLY A 109 -12.10 -2.36 -4.24
C GLY A 109 -12.71 -1.94 -5.57
N SER A 110 -14.02 -2.16 -5.69
CA SER A 110 -14.79 -1.67 -6.83
C SER A 110 -16.17 -1.24 -6.38
N ILE A 111 -16.70 -0.20 -7.03
CA ILE A 111 -18.10 0.21 -6.93
C ILE A 111 -18.74 -0.14 -8.27
N PHE A 112 -19.73 -1.02 -8.24
CA PHE A 112 -20.49 -1.42 -9.42
C PHE A 112 -21.96 -1.03 -9.28
N PHE A 113 -22.49 -0.30 -10.24
CA PHE A 113 -23.90 0.08 -10.29
C PHE A 113 -24.65 -0.91 -11.18
N SER A 114 -25.57 -1.69 -10.58
CA SER A 114 -26.43 -2.62 -11.31
C SER A 114 -27.86 -2.08 -11.39
N LYS A 115 -28.49 -2.20 -12.57
CA LYS A 115 -29.92 -1.88 -12.78
C LYS A 115 -30.85 -3.08 -12.54
N ASN A 116 -30.29 -4.25 -12.25
CA ASN A 116 -31.09 -5.43 -11.96
C ASN A 116 -31.70 -5.29 -10.57
N GLN A 117 -32.97 -4.90 -10.50
CA GLN A 117 -33.81 -5.20 -9.36
C GLN A 117 -34.08 -6.71 -9.40
N VAL A 118 -33.61 -7.43 -8.37
CA VAL A 118 -34.14 -8.77 -8.09
C VAL A 118 -35.58 -8.63 -7.62
#